data_AF-A0A8J6NHY6-F1
#
_entry.id   AF-A0A8J6NHY6-F1
#
_cell.length_a   1.000
_cell.length_b   1.000
_cell.length_c   1.000
_cell.angle_alpha   90.00
_cell.angle_beta   90.00
_cell.angle_gamma   90.00
#
_symmetry.space_group_name_H-M   'P 1'
#
loop_
_entity.id
_entity.type
_entity.pdbx_description
1 polymer ?
#
loop_
_entity_poly.entity_id
_entity_poly.type
_entity_poly.pdbx_seq_one_letter_code
_entity_poly.pdbx_strand_id
1 'polypeptide(L)'
;MNQTELLTLLNTASRDELTSLPGIGSALAERILAGRLFDTLEAAQTVKGVSANLLERLMDSLASHLDPMPAPKPQAADGAQSESRLEEIKESLSKKGQAALETMSGLGESARKQGQAARQAVEALPEKFEQSSTSRGPLWTTLVSSAVTALVAILLTLAVLGGINGSLKFATGSQYRTLQSEISQLNTQADTLRQDLDGLRTRVDTLEGLGERTVALEKAQEQLAADLEAASQQVTAMQTEVTSLNEKVVQQEERTQRFETFLRELQTLLANLFTTQGETK
;
A
#
# COMPACT_ATOMS: atom_id res chain seq x y z
N MET A 1 -17.62 -9.32 -30.21
CA MET A 1 -17.09 -7.94 -30.20
C MET A 1 -17.32 -7.38 -28.80
N ASN A 2 -16.42 -7.68 -27.85
CA ASN A 2 -16.62 -7.42 -26.41
C ASN A 2 -15.57 -6.45 -25.82
N GLN A 3 -14.81 -5.75 -26.68
CA GLN A 3 -13.69 -4.92 -26.22
C GLN A 3 -14.15 -3.66 -25.46
N THR A 4 -15.24 -3.03 -25.91
CA THR A 4 -15.80 -1.82 -25.28
C THR A 4 -16.36 -2.11 -23.88
N GLU A 5 -16.98 -3.27 -23.69
CA GLU A 5 -17.50 -3.71 -22.38
C GLU A 5 -16.36 -4.01 -21.40
N LEU A 6 -15.31 -4.71 -21.86
CA LEU A 6 -14.13 -4.96 -21.04
C LEU A 6 -13.41 -3.66 -20.64
N LEU A 7 -13.30 -2.70 -21.57
CA LEU A 7 -12.72 -1.38 -21.29
C LEU A 7 -13.54 -0.61 -20.26
N THR A 8 -14.87 -0.67 -20.38
CA THR A 8 -15.79 -0.05 -19.41
C THR A 8 -15.62 -0.69 -18.03
N LEU A 9 -15.62 -2.02 -17.95
CA LEU A 9 -15.41 -2.77 -16.72
C LEU A 9 -14.05 -2.46 -16.08
N LEU A 10 -12.97 -2.40 -16.85
CA LEU A 10 -11.64 -2.07 -16.31
C LEU A 10 -11.56 -0.68 -15.70
N ASN A 11 -12.32 0.29 -16.23
CA ASN A 11 -12.37 1.66 -15.74
C ASN A 11 -13.36 1.86 -14.58
N THR A 12 -14.48 1.14 -14.54
CA THR A 12 -15.53 1.33 -13.52
C THR A 12 -15.53 0.31 -12.39
N ALA A 13 -14.99 -0.90 -12.59
CA ALA A 13 -15.04 -1.97 -11.60
C ALA A 13 -14.34 -1.60 -10.29
N SER A 14 -14.83 -2.12 -9.19
CA SER A 14 -14.18 -2.05 -7.88
C SER A 14 -13.02 -3.05 -7.78
N ARG A 15 -12.20 -2.92 -6.73
CA ARG A 15 -11.09 -3.85 -6.46
C ARG A 15 -11.57 -5.30 -6.38
N ASP A 16 -12.70 -5.53 -5.72
CA ASP A 16 -13.24 -6.87 -5.48
C ASP A 16 -13.87 -7.49 -6.75
N GLU A 17 -14.44 -6.65 -7.61
CA GLU A 17 -14.92 -7.09 -8.92
C GLU A 17 -13.75 -7.44 -9.84
N LEU A 18 -12.66 -6.68 -9.80
CA LEU A 18 -11.45 -7.00 -10.57
C LEU A 18 -10.79 -8.30 -10.08
N THR A 19 -10.74 -8.56 -8.77
CA THR A 19 -10.16 -9.81 -8.24
C THR A 19 -11.04 -11.04 -8.47
N SER A 20 -12.33 -10.83 -8.73
CA SER A 20 -13.26 -11.91 -9.10
C SER A 20 -13.06 -12.37 -10.55
N LEU A 21 -12.32 -11.62 -11.36
CA LEU A 21 -12.03 -11.98 -12.74
C LEU A 21 -10.95 -13.07 -12.83
N PRO A 22 -11.13 -14.08 -13.71
CA PRO A 22 -10.20 -15.20 -13.81
C PRO A 22 -8.80 -14.73 -14.24
N GLY A 23 -7.83 -14.94 -13.35
CA GLY A 23 -6.43 -14.57 -13.59
C GLY A 23 -6.01 -13.19 -13.07
N ILE A 24 -6.91 -12.42 -12.43
CA ILE A 24 -6.57 -11.15 -11.79
C ILE A 24 -6.53 -11.34 -10.27
N GLY A 25 -5.33 -11.29 -9.67
CA GLY A 25 -5.16 -11.28 -8.21
C GLY A 25 -5.16 -9.87 -7.61
N SER A 26 -5.22 -9.76 -6.28
CA SER A 26 -5.28 -8.45 -5.56
C SER A 26 -4.17 -7.47 -5.97
N ALA A 27 -2.95 -7.97 -6.15
CA ALA A 27 -1.81 -7.15 -6.59
C ALA A 27 -1.92 -6.67 -8.05
N LEU A 28 -2.66 -7.38 -8.91
CA LEU A 28 -2.92 -6.94 -10.28
C LEU A 28 -4.11 -5.98 -10.33
N ALA A 29 -5.17 -6.24 -9.57
CA ALA A 29 -6.33 -5.36 -9.42
C ALA A 29 -5.91 -3.96 -8.92
N GLU A 30 -5.02 -3.89 -7.93
CA GLU A 30 -4.48 -2.62 -7.43
C GLU A 30 -3.66 -1.86 -8.48
N ARG A 31 -2.86 -2.56 -9.28
CA ARG A 31 -2.11 -1.95 -10.40
C ARG A 31 -3.05 -1.43 -11.50
N ILE A 32 -4.13 -2.14 -11.79
CA ILE A 32 -5.15 -1.70 -12.74
C ILE A 32 -5.85 -0.45 -12.21
N LEU A 33 -6.20 -0.40 -10.92
CA LEU A 33 -6.80 0.77 -10.28
C LEU A 33 -5.87 2.00 -10.34
N ALA A 34 -4.57 1.79 -10.09
CA ALA A 34 -3.57 2.85 -10.15
C ALA A 34 -3.33 3.39 -11.57
N GLY A 35 -3.64 2.61 -12.60
CA GLY A 35 -3.42 2.96 -14.01
C GLY A 35 -4.60 3.64 -14.72
N ARG A 36 -5.74 3.85 -14.04
CA ARG A 36 -6.94 4.44 -14.63
C ARG A 36 -6.76 5.93 -14.97
N LEU A 37 -7.39 6.47 -16.01
CA LEU A 37 -8.33 5.86 -16.97
C LEU A 37 -7.61 5.28 -18.21
N PHE A 38 -8.14 4.17 -18.73
CA PHE A 38 -7.70 3.55 -19.97
C PHE A 38 -8.62 3.97 -21.12
N ASP A 39 -8.07 4.63 -22.15
CA ASP A 39 -8.82 5.00 -23.35
C ASP A 39 -8.89 3.85 -24.38
N THR A 40 -7.93 2.92 -24.33
CA THR A 40 -7.87 1.76 -25.21
C THR A 40 -7.47 0.50 -24.45
N LEU A 41 -7.77 -0.67 -25.02
CA LEU A 41 -7.37 -1.96 -24.46
C LEU A 41 -5.84 -2.13 -24.44
N GLU A 42 -5.14 -1.47 -25.37
CA GLU A 42 -3.68 -1.42 -25.44
C GLU A 42 -3.09 -0.60 -24.27
N ALA A 43 -3.77 0.48 -23.85
CA ALA A 43 -3.37 1.21 -22.65
C ALA A 43 -3.43 0.33 -21.40
N ALA A 44 -4.44 -0.55 -21.29
CA ALA A 44 -4.53 -1.52 -20.20
C ALA A 44 -3.41 -2.58 -20.22
N GLN A 45 -2.86 -2.92 -21.39
CA GLN A 45 -1.70 -3.82 -21.53
C GLN A 45 -0.39 -3.20 -21.03
N THR A 46 -0.33 -1.87 -20.89
CA THR A 46 0.84 -1.18 -20.33
C THR A 46 1.03 -1.50 -18.84
N VAL A 47 -0.05 -1.91 -18.16
CA VAL A 47 0.01 -2.36 -16.77
C VAL A 47 0.79 -3.67 -16.69
N LYS A 48 1.98 -3.62 -16.08
CA LYS A 48 2.84 -4.81 -15.87
C LYS A 48 2.01 -5.97 -15.32
N GLY A 49 1.91 -7.07 -16.08
CA GLY A 49 1.18 -8.28 -15.69
C GLY A 49 -0.18 -8.47 -16.37
N VAL A 50 -0.69 -7.47 -17.09
CA VAL A 50 -1.83 -7.62 -17.99
C VAL A 50 -1.29 -8.06 -19.35
N SER A 51 -1.64 -9.26 -19.80
CA SER A 51 -1.20 -9.81 -21.09
C SER A 51 -2.38 -9.92 -22.07
N ALA A 52 -2.11 -9.88 -23.37
CA ALA A 52 -3.13 -10.04 -24.41
C ALA A 52 -3.94 -11.35 -24.24
N ASN A 53 -3.28 -12.45 -23.85
CA ASN A 53 -3.92 -13.73 -23.54
C ASN A 53 -4.89 -13.65 -22.35
N LEU A 54 -4.58 -12.86 -21.33
CA LEU A 54 -5.47 -12.67 -20.18
C LEU A 54 -6.70 -11.87 -20.60
N LEU A 55 -6.52 -10.80 -21.39
CA LEU A 55 -7.62 -10.01 -21.92
C LEU A 55 -8.53 -10.83 -22.84
N GLU A 56 -7.96 -11.70 -23.67
CA GLU A 56 -8.73 -12.61 -24.54
C GLU A 56 -9.56 -13.61 -23.73
N ARG A 57 -9.01 -14.18 -22.66
CA ARG A 57 -9.76 -15.06 -21.73
C ARG A 57 -10.87 -14.32 -21.00
N LEU A 58 -10.64 -13.05 -20.64
CA LEU A 58 -11.68 -12.22 -20.04
C LEU A 58 -12.79 -11.90 -21.04
N MET A 59 -12.44 -11.59 -22.29
CA MET A 59 -13.40 -11.38 -23.37
C MET A 59 -14.29 -12.61 -23.61
N ASP A 60 -13.70 -13.80 -23.57
CA ASP A 60 -14.40 -15.09 -23.72
C ASP A 60 -15.32 -15.37 -22.51
N SER A 61 -14.84 -15.07 -21.29
CA SER A 61 -15.64 -15.20 -20.06
C SER A 61 -16.83 -14.24 -19.99
N LEU A 62 -16.68 -13.03 -20.54
CA LEU A 62 -17.75 -12.04 -20.65
C LEU A 62 -18.78 -12.47 -21.70
N ALA A 63 -18.32 -13.06 -22.81
CA ALA A 63 -19.19 -13.61 -23.85
C ALA A 63 -20.07 -14.75 -23.32
N SER A 64 -19.53 -15.54 -22.39
CA SER A 64 -20.21 -16.68 -21.76
C SER A 64 -21.21 -16.29 -20.66
N HIS A 65 -21.32 -15.02 -20.28
CA HIS A 65 -22.14 -14.56 -19.14
C HIS A 65 -23.60 -14.16 -19.50
N LEU A 66 -24.15 -14.66 -20.61
CA LEU A 66 -25.54 -14.40 -21.02
C LEU A 66 -26.57 -15.45 -20.53
N ASP A 67 -26.18 -16.38 -19.66
CA ASP A 67 -27.13 -17.23 -18.93
C ASP A 67 -27.19 -16.80 -17.45
N PRO A 68 -28.38 -16.42 -16.92
CA PRO A 68 -28.53 -16.08 -15.53
C PRO A 68 -28.52 -17.37 -14.69
N MET A 69 -27.41 -17.62 -14.00
CA MET A 69 -27.36 -18.62 -12.94
C MET A 69 -26.75 -18.02 -11.67
N PRO A 70 -27.14 -18.56 -10.51
CA PRO A 70 -27.63 -17.79 -9.38
C PRO A 70 -26.52 -17.40 -8.40
N ALA A 71 -26.84 -16.42 -7.54
CA ALA A 71 -26.06 -15.95 -6.41
C ALA A 71 -25.20 -17.06 -5.73
N PRO A 72 -23.94 -16.78 -5.39
CA PRO A 72 -23.07 -17.76 -4.76
C PRO A 72 -23.56 -18.06 -3.34
N LYS A 73 -24.03 -19.29 -3.12
CA LYS A 73 -24.07 -19.87 -1.76
C LYS A 73 -22.62 -20.19 -1.34
N PRO A 74 -22.26 -19.99 -0.06
CA PRO A 74 -20.91 -20.23 0.43
C PRO A 74 -20.53 -21.71 0.27
N GLN A 75 -19.52 -22.01 -0.55
CA GLN A 75 -18.90 -23.33 -0.59
C GLN A 75 -17.76 -23.38 0.42
N ALA A 76 -17.95 -24.26 1.39
CA ALA A 76 -16.95 -24.72 2.32
C ALA A 76 -15.73 -25.28 1.56
N ALA A 77 -14.58 -24.66 1.78
CA ALA A 77 -13.29 -25.18 1.39
C ALA A 77 -12.90 -26.32 2.36
N ASP A 78 -13.03 -27.54 1.84
CA ASP A 78 -12.07 -28.65 1.91
C ASP A 78 -11.20 -28.77 3.18
N GLY A 79 -11.66 -29.61 4.13
CA GLY A 79 -10.95 -29.96 5.36
C GLY A 79 -9.93 -31.10 5.22
N ALA A 80 -9.64 -31.59 4.02
CA ALA A 80 -8.86 -32.83 3.84
C ALA A 80 -7.33 -32.67 3.95
N GLN A 81 -6.78 -31.45 3.94
CA GLN A 81 -5.32 -31.23 4.06
C GLN A 81 -4.83 -30.93 5.48
N SER A 82 -5.72 -30.72 6.44
CA SER A 82 -5.34 -30.30 7.80
C SER A 82 -4.95 -31.49 8.71
N GLU A 83 -5.52 -32.68 8.48
CA GLU A 83 -5.25 -33.87 9.31
C GLU A 83 -3.89 -34.52 9.03
N SER A 84 -3.45 -34.55 7.76
CA SER A 84 -2.14 -35.11 7.39
C SER A 84 -0.96 -34.33 7.98
N ARG A 85 -1.09 -33.01 8.12
CA ARG A 85 -0.02 -32.15 8.65
C ARG A 85 0.09 -32.21 10.17
N LEU A 86 -1.03 -32.48 10.85
CA LEU A 86 -1.06 -32.58 12.31
C LEU A 86 -0.38 -33.86 12.81
N GLU A 87 -0.53 -34.97 12.10
CA GLU A 87 0.13 -36.24 12.45
C GLU A 87 1.65 -36.20 12.20
N GLU A 88 2.11 -35.57 11.12
CA GLU A 88 3.55 -35.41 10.84
C GLU A 88 4.25 -34.54 11.90
N ILE A 89 3.57 -33.48 12.37
CA ILE A 89 4.07 -32.61 13.44
C ILE A 89 4.14 -33.38 14.77
N LYS A 90 3.12 -34.18 15.08
CA LYS A 90 3.06 -34.99 16.32
C LYS A 90 4.14 -36.06 16.36
N GLU A 91 4.43 -36.71 15.23
CA GLU A 91 5.50 -37.70 15.13
C GLU A 91 6.89 -37.07 15.30
N SER A 92 7.11 -35.88 14.71
CA SER A 92 8.36 -35.13 14.88
C SER A 92 8.61 -34.67 16.33
N LEU A 93 7.54 -34.29 17.04
CA LEU A 93 7.60 -33.88 18.45
C LEU A 93 7.89 -35.06 19.38
N SER A 94 7.34 -36.24 19.08
CA SER A 94 7.60 -37.46 19.86
C SER A 94 9.07 -37.91 19.75
N LYS A 95 9.62 -37.93 18.52
CA LYS A 95 11.04 -38.23 18.28
C LYS A 95 11.98 -37.26 18.99
N LYS A 96 11.66 -35.95 18.96
CA LYS A 96 12.49 -34.92 19.60
C LYS A 96 12.38 -34.95 21.13
N GLY A 97 11.21 -35.31 21.66
CA GLY A 97 10.99 -35.50 23.09
C GLY A 97 11.78 -36.68 23.67
N GLN A 98 11.86 -37.79 22.93
CA GLN A 98 12.64 -38.97 23.35
C GLN A 98 14.15 -38.71 23.33
N ALA A 99 14.66 -38.01 22.30
CA ALA A 99 16.08 -37.63 22.24
C ALA A 99 16.49 -36.67 23.37
N ALA A 100 15.60 -35.76 23.77
CA ALA A 100 15.82 -34.86 24.91
C ALA A 100 15.78 -35.60 26.27
N LEU A 101 14.95 -36.64 26.38
CA LEU A 101 14.84 -37.44 27.60
C LEU A 101 16.08 -38.33 27.81
N GLU A 102 16.63 -38.92 26.73
CA GLU A 102 17.88 -39.69 26.81
C GLU A 102 19.09 -38.82 27.20
N THR A 103 19.18 -37.60 26.66
CA THR A 103 20.25 -36.65 27.02
C THR A 103 20.15 -36.17 28.46
N MET A 104 18.94 -36.00 29.01
CA MET A 104 18.74 -35.67 30.42
C MET A 104 18.99 -36.84 31.38
N SER A 105 18.69 -38.08 30.95
CA SER A 105 18.97 -39.28 31.74
C SER A 105 20.48 -39.52 31.90
N GLY A 106 21.25 -39.34 30.82
CA GLY A 106 22.72 -39.42 30.87
C GLY A 106 23.37 -38.33 31.74
N LEU A 107 22.77 -37.14 31.82
CA LEU A 107 23.22 -36.07 32.71
C LEU A 107 22.98 -36.42 34.18
N GLY A 108 21.86 -37.06 34.50
CA GLY A 108 21.51 -37.52 35.85
C GLY A 108 22.43 -38.63 36.38
N GLU A 109 22.87 -39.53 35.50
CA GLU A 109 23.81 -40.59 35.86
C GLU A 109 25.23 -40.06 36.10
N SER A 110 25.64 -39.05 35.33
CA SER A 110 26.91 -38.34 35.49
C SER A 110 26.97 -37.55 36.81
N ALA A 111 25.87 -36.90 37.20
CA ALA A 111 25.76 -36.20 38.48
C ALA A 111 25.77 -37.15 39.70
N ARG A 112 25.18 -38.35 39.57
CA ARG A 112 25.25 -39.39 40.63
C ARG A 112 26.66 -39.93 40.82
N LYS A 113 27.39 -40.18 39.74
CA LYS A 113 28.81 -40.63 39.81
C LYS A 113 29.70 -39.56 40.46
N GLN A 114 29.46 -38.28 40.17
CA GLN A 114 30.23 -37.18 40.77
C GLN A 114 29.87 -36.94 42.26
N GLY A 115 28.61 -37.14 42.65
CA GLY A 115 28.19 -37.10 44.06
C GLY A 115 28.69 -38.27 44.92
N GLN A 116 28.86 -39.46 44.31
CA GLN A 116 29.46 -40.62 44.99
C GLN A 116 30.98 -40.49 45.13
N ALA A 117 31.67 -39.94 44.13
CA ALA A 117 33.10 -39.62 44.22
C ALA A 117 33.40 -38.57 45.30
N ALA A 118 32.52 -37.57 45.47
CA ALA A 118 32.64 -36.58 46.55
C ALA A 118 32.41 -37.19 47.94
N ARG A 119 31.54 -38.20 48.08
CA ARG A 119 31.37 -38.93 49.35
C ARG A 119 32.55 -39.84 49.66
N GLN A 120 33.11 -40.52 48.66
CA GLN A 120 34.32 -41.33 48.82
C GLN A 120 35.57 -40.48 49.13
N ALA A 121 35.66 -39.24 48.62
CA ALA A 121 36.73 -38.31 48.97
C ALA A 121 36.61 -37.74 50.40
N VAL A 122 35.39 -37.67 50.95
CA VAL A 122 35.14 -37.31 52.36
C VAL A 122 35.37 -38.51 53.28
N GLU A 123 35.13 -39.74 52.82
CA GLU A 123 35.31 -40.98 53.58
C GLU A 123 36.76 -41.53 53.52
N ALA A 124 37.56 -41.11 52.53
CA ALA A 124 38.99 -41.41 52.40
C ALA A 124 39.91 -40.30 52.94
N LEU A 125 39.43 -39.47 53.86
CA LEU A 125 40.30 -38.60 54.66
C LEU A 125 41.13 -39.49 55.61
N PRO A 126 42.48 -39.40 55.60
CA PRO A 126 43.29 -40.16 56.53
C PRO A 126 42.97 -39.77 57.96
N GLU A 127 42.57 -40.75 58.78
CA GLU A 127 42.58 -40.66 60.25
C GLU A 127 44.01 -40.39 60.73
N LYS A 128 44.41 -39.12 60.77
CA LYS A 128 45.57 -38.66 61.54
C LYS A 128 45.30 -37.30 62.14
N PHE A 129 44.51 -37.28 63.20
CA PHE A 129 44.64 -36.27 64.26
C PHE A 129 44.34 -36.94 65.60
N GLU A 130 45.25 -37.83 66.00
CA GLU A 130 45.40 -38.23 67.40
C GLU A 130 46.73 -37.67 67.89
N GLN A 131 46.69 -37.16 69.13
CA GLN A 131 47.77 -36.60 69.96
C GLN A 131 48.14 -35.12 69.77
N SER A 132 47.41 -34.26 70.49
CA SER A 132 48.02 -33.63 71.67
C SER A 132 46.94 -33.29 72.70
N SER A 133 46.85 -34.10 73.75
CA SER A 133 46.15 -33.77 74.98
C SER A 133 46.87 -32.62 75.69
N THR A 134 46.16 -31.51 75.96
CA THR A 134 46.45 -30.65 77.13
C THR A 134 45.23 -29.81 77.47
N SER A 135 44.65 -30.12 78.63
CA SER A 135 43.82 -29.28 79.51
C SER A 135 42.81 -28.33 78.87
N ARG A 136 41.55 -28.79 78.77
CA ARG A 136 40.38 -27.98 78.44
C ARG A 136 40.05 -27.05 79.60
N GLY A 137 40.58 -25.83 79.55
CA GLY A 137 40.08 -24.72 80.37
C GLY A 137 38.75 -24.16 79.81
N PRO A 138 38.02 -23.36 80.61
CA PRO A 138 36.72 -22.77 80.25
C PRO A 138 36.77 -21.81 79.03
N LEU A 139 37.93 -21.65 78.39
CA LEU A 139 38.11 -20.83 77.19
C LEU A 139 37.78 -21.59 75.89
N TRP A 140 37.85 -22.92 75.86
CA TRP A 140 37.52 -23.67 74.63
C TRP A 140 36.00 -23.74 74.40
N THR A 141 35.21 -23.74 75.47
CA THR A 141 33.75 -23.64 75.40
C THR A 141 33.31 -22.24 74.97
N THR A 142 34.02 -21.17 75.35
CA THR A 142 33.72 -19.81 74.89
C THR A 142 34.14 -19.57 73.44
N LEU A 143 35.19 -20.24 72.95
CA LEU A 143 35.59 -20.17 71.55
C LEU A 143 34.57 -20.87 70.63
N VAL A 144 34.10 -22.06 71.03
CA VAL A 144 33.07 -22.79 70.29
C VAL A 144 31.72 -22.06 70.34
N SER A 145 31.33 -21.49 71.49
CA SER A 145 30.08 -20.74 71.59
C SER A 145 30.10 -19.44 70.78
N SER A 146 31.24 -18.74 70.71
CA SER A 146 31.43 -17.56 69.86
C SER A 146 31.26 -17.90 68.38
N ALA A 147 31.83 -19.01 67.92
CA ALA A 147 31.69 -19.46 66.52
C ALA A 147 30.23 -19.81 66.17
N VAL A 148 29.51 -20.48 67.06
CA VAL A 148 28.08 -20.78 66.89
C VAL A 148 27.25 -19.49 66.89
N THR A 149 27.54 -18.56 67.79
CA THR A 149 26.83 -17.26 67.86
C THR A 149 27.06 -16.43 66.60
N ALA A 150 28.28 -16.44 66.05
CA ALA A 150 28.61 -15.78 64.79
C ALA A 150 27.86 -16.39 63.60
N LEU A 151 27.79 -17.73 63.51
CA LEU A 151 27.02 -18.41 62.47
C LEU A 151 25.53 -18.10 62.54
N VAL A 152 24.96 -18.10 63.76
CA VAL A 152 23.55 -17.73 63.96
C VAL A 152 23.31 -16.26 63.60
N ALA A 153 24.22 -15.35 63.97
CA ALA A 153 24.12 -13.94 63.60
C ALA A 153 24.22 -13.73 62.08
N ILE A 154 25.09 -14.46 61.38
CA ILE A 154 25.20 -14.42 59.91
C ILE A 154 23.90 -14.92 59.27
N LEU A 155 23.36 -16.05 59.74
CA LEU A 155 22.08 -16.60 59.24
C LEU A 155 20.90 -15.67 59.51
N LEU A 156 20.87 -15.04 60.69
CA LEU A 156 19.83 -14.08 61.07
C LEU A 156 19.96 -12.79 60.25
N THR A 157 21.18 -12.32 59.99
CA THR A 157 21.45 -11.19 59.09
C THR A 157 21.00 -11.52 57.67
N LEU A 158 21.27 -12.73 57.18
CA LEU A 158 20.78 -13.23 55.89
C LEU A 158 19.25 -13.35 55.85
N ALA A 159 18.62 -13.76 56.95
CA ALA A 159 17.16 -13.87 57.06
C ALA A 159 16.49 -12.49 57.10
N VAL A 160 17.07 -11.53 57.81
CA VAL A 160 16.61 -10.13 57.85
C VAL A 160 16.87 -9.45 56.51
N LEU A 161 18.04 -9.67 55.89
CA LEU A 161 18.32 -9.18 54.55
C LEU A 161 17.35 -9.84 53.55
N GLY A 162 17.05 -11.13 53.65
CA GLY A 162 16.03 -11.80 52.84
C GLY A 162 14.60 -11.29 53.09
N GLY A 163 14.27 -10.93 54.33
CA GLY A 163 12.96 -10.41 54.73
C GLY A 163 12.72 -8.95 54.31
N ILE A 164 13.74 -8.10 54.43
CA ILE A 164 13.70 -6.70 53.98
C ILE A 164 13.84 -6.63 52.45
N ASN A 165 14.66 -7.50 51.85
CA ASN A 165 14.92 -7.58 50.42
C ASN A 165 13.94 -8.51 49.70
N GLY A 166 12.84 -8.92 50.35
CA GLY A 166 11.66 -9.55 49.73
C GLY A 166 10.94 -8.66 48.70
N SER A 167 11.48 -7.46 48.43
CA SER A 167 11.13 -6.56 47.34
C SER A 167 12.07 -6.66 46.11
N LEU A 168 13.19 -7.38 46.19
CA LEU A 168 13.81 -7.98 45.01
C LEU A 168 12.96 -9.18 44.59
N LYS A 169 11.72 -8.89 44.18
CA LYS A 169 11.10 -9.70 43.15
C LYS A 169 12.04 -9.62 41.96
N PHE A 170 12.98 -10.56 41.89
CA PHE A 170 13.55 -10.97 40.61
C PHE A 170 12.34 -11.18 39.72
N ALA A 171 12.13 -10.26 38.77
CA ALA A 171 11.08 -10.37 37.78
C ALA A 171 11.19 -11.79 37.26
N THR A 172 10.25 -12.65 37.66
CA THR A 172 10.27 -14.06 37.30
C THR A 172 10.37 -14.09 35.79
N GLY A 173 11.21 -14.94 35.19
CA GLY A 173 11.55 -14.86 33.75
C GLY A 173 10.35 -14.80 32.79
N SER A 174 9.12 -15.04 33.26
CA SER A 174 7.85 -14.75 32.58
C SER A 174 7.49 -13.25 32.47
N GLN A 175 7.71 -12.41 33.48
CA GLN A 175 7.38 -10.97 33.47
C GLN A 175 8.28 -10.18 32.52
N TYR A 176 9.55 -10.56 32.41
CA TYR A 176 10.47 -9.98 31.42
C TYR A 176 10.01 -10.28 29.99
N ARG A 177 9.43 -11.45 29.74
CA ARG A 177 8.84 -11.80 28.43
C ARG A 177 7.60 -10.97 28.12
N THR A 178 6.75 -10.71 29.11
CA THR A 178 5.57 -9.84 28.94
C THR A 178 5.98 -8.40 28.64
N LEU A 179 6.91 -7.84 29.42
CA LEU A 179 7.41 -6.48 29.19
C LEU A 179 8.09 -6.35 27.82
N GLN A 180 8.84 -7.37 27.40
CA GLN A 180 9.47 -7.39 26.09
C GLN A 180 8.45 -7.50 24.94
N SER A 181 7.34 -8.22 25.15
CA SER A 181 6.24 -8.24 24.19
C SER A 181 5.50 -6.91 24.10
N GLU A 182 5.27 -6.22 25.23
CA GLU A 182 4.66 -4.88 25.25
C GLU A 182 5.56 -3.83 24.60
N ILE A 183 6.87 -3.88 24.84
CA ILE A 183 7.84 -3.00 24.16
C ILE A 183 7.84 -3.25 22.65
N SER A 184 7.78 -4.52 22.24
CA SER A 184 7.69 -4.87 20.81
C SER A 184 6.40 -4.32 20.19
N GLN A 185 5.28 -4.45 20.91
CA GLN A 185 3.98 -3.94 20.46
C GLN A 185 3.92 -2.41 20.42
N LEU A 186 4.52 -1.72 21.39
CA LEU A 186 4.68 -0.27 21.40
C LEU A 186 5.54 0.21 20.24
N ASN A 187 6.61 -0.52 19.90
CA ASN A 187 7.46 -0.18 18.77
C ASN A 187 6.71 -0.34 17.45
N THR A 188 5.94 -1.43 17.29
CA THR A 188 5.05 -1.60 16.13
C THR A 188 4.03 -0.47 16.03
N GLN A 189 3.40 -0.06 17.13
CA GLN A 189 2.46 1.07 17.13
C GLN A 189 3.15 2.39 16.77
N ALA A 190 4.36 2.63 17.26
CA ALA A 190 5.14 3.81 16.89
C ALA A 190 5.50 3.83 15.40
N ASP A 191 5.80 2.66 14.83
CA ASP A 191 6.07 2.52 13.40
C ASP A 191 4.80 2.74 12.56
N THR A 192 3.64 2.22 12.99
CA THR A 192 2.34 2.54 12.36
C THR A 192 2.06 4.04 12.43
N LEU A 193 2.23 4.69 13.57
CA LEU A 193 2.02 6.13 13.70
C LEU A 193 2.97 6.95 12.82
N ARG A 194 4.22 6.51 12.66
CA ARG A 194 5.16 7.14 11.71
C ARG A 194 4.69 6.98 10.27
N GLN A 195 4.23 5.79 9.90
CA GLN A 195 3.68 5.54 8.58
C GLN A 195 2.42 6.39 8.33
N ASP A 196 1.55 6.54 9.32
CA ASP A 196 0.36 7.37 9.24
C ASP A 196 0.72 8.87 9.09
N LEU A 197 1.75 9.35 9.80
CA LEU A 197 2.25 10.72 9.65
C LEU A 197 2.85 10.96 8.26
N ASP A 198 3.58 9.98 7.71
CA ASP A 198 4.11 10.05 6.35
C ASP A 198 2.98 10.04 5.30
N GLY A 199 1.94 9.24 5.54
CA GLY A 199 0.71 9.24 4.75
C GLY A 199 -0.02 10.59 4.82
N LEU A 200 -0.15 11.19 6.01
CA LEU A 200 -0.74 12.53 6.17
C LEU A 200 0.10 13.61 5.47
N ARG A 201 1.44 13.53 5.54
CA ARG A 201 2.32 14.45 4.83
C ARG A 201 2.13 14.37 3.32
N THR A 202 2.08 13.15 2.78
CA THR A 202 1.79 12.94 1.35
C THR A 202 0.43 13.52 0.98
N ARG A 203 -0.60 13.32 1.83
CA ARG A 203 -1.93 13.91 1.60
C ARG A 203 -1.90 15.44 1.63
N VAL A 204 -1.17 16.05 2.57
CA VAL A 204 -1.03 17.51 2.62
C VAL A 204 -0.35 18.02 1.35
N ASP A 205 0.69 17.35 0.87
CA ASP A 205 1.37 17.69 -0.40
C ASP A 205 0.39 17.62 -1.58
N THR A 206 -0.48 16.60 -1.63
CA THR A 206 -1.53 16.53 -2.66
C THR A 206 -2.57 17.65 -2.53
N LEU A 207 -2.90 18.08 -1.31
CA LEU A 207 -3.84 19.19 -1.07
C LEU A 207 -3.21 20.54 -1.45
N GLU A 208 -1.93 20.72 -1.19
CA GLU A 208 -1.17 21.89 -1.63
C GLU A 208 -1.14 21.95 -3.16
N GLY A 209 -0.89 20.82 -3.83
CA GLY A 209 -0.99 20.71 -5.28
C GLY A 209 -2.38 20.98 -5.84
N LEU A 210 -3.47 20.66 -5.11
CA LEU A 210 -4.83 21.06 -5.51
C LEU A 210 -5.03 22.59 -5.41
N GLY A 211 -4.35 23.26 -4.49
CA GLY A 211 -4.32 24.73 -4.40
C GLY A 211 -3.74 25.35 -5.67
N GLU A 212 -2.57 24.89 -6.12
CA GLU A 212 -1.95 25.35 -7.36
C GLU A 212 -2.84 25.10 -8.58
N ARG A 213 -3.48 23.92 -8.64
CA ARG A 213 -4.42 23.57 -9.72
C ARG A 213 -5.66 24.46 -9.72
N THR A 214 -6.14 24.89 -8.55
CA THR A 214 -7.30 25.79 -8.44
C THR A 214 -6.95 27.17 -8.99
N VAL A 215 -5.78 27.70 -8.65
CA VAL A 215 -5.29 28.98 -9.21
C VAL A 215 -5.10 28.87 -10.73
N ALA A 216 -4.57 27.74 -11.21
CA ALA A 216 -4.45 27.51 -12.65
C ALA A 216 -5.81 27.42 -13.35
N LEU A 217 -6.82 26.81 -12.72
CA LEU A 217 -8.19 26.76 -13.23
C LEU A 217 -8.85 28.14 -13.28
N GLU A 218 -8.68 28.95 -12.23
CA GLU A 218 -9.19 30.32 -12.21
C GLU A 218 -8.56 31.16 -13.33
N LYS A 219 -7.24 31.06 -13.50
CA LYS A 219 -6.54 31.73 -14.60
C LYS A 219 -6.99 31.24 -15.98
N ALA A 220 -7.21 29.93 -16.13
CA ALA A 220 -7.73 29.37 -17.37
C ALA A 220 -9.16 29.85 -17.67
N GLN A 221 -10.00 30.00 -16.63
CA GLN A 221 -11.35 30.54 -16.76
C GLN A 221 -11.32 32.03 -17.16
N GLU A 222 -10.44 32.83 -16.57
CA GLU A 222 -10.26 34.23 -16.95
C GLU A 222 -9.78 34.37 -18.40
N GLN A 223 -8.82 33.53 -18.81
CA GLN A 223 -8.35 33.49 -20.20
C GLN A 223 -9.47 33.10 -21.17
N LEU A 224 -10.28 32.09 -20.83
CA LEU A 224 -11.40 31.67 -21.67
C LEU A 224 -12.45 32.78 -21.84
N ALA A 225 -12.72 33.55 -20.78
CA ALA A 225 -13.61 34.70 -20.86
C ALA A 225 -13.05 35.80 -21.78
N ALA A 226 -11.74 36.07 -21.69
CA ALA A 226 -11.06 37.01 -22.57
C ALA A 226 -11.06 36.55 -24.04
N ASP A 227 -10.82 35.26 -24.28
CA ASP A 227 -10.83 34.67 -25.63
C ASP A 227 -12.24 34.69 -26.24
N LEU A 228 -13.29 34.46 -25.45
CA LEU A 228 -14.68 34.53 -25.91
C LEU A 228 -15.06 35.97 -26.32
N GLU A 229 -14.63 36.96 -25.53
CA GLU A 229 -14.85 38.37 -25.86
C GLU A 229 -14.10 38.75 -27.13
N ALA A 230 -12.84 38.34 -27.28
CA ALA A 230 -12.06 38.57 -28.49
C ALA A 230 -12.71 37.91 -29.73
N ALA A 231 -13.20 36.68 -29.60
CA ALA A 231 -13.91 35.97 -30.67
C ALA A 231 -15.22 36.69 -31.06
N SER A 232 -15.99 37.17 -30.08
CA SER A 232 -17.21 37.95 -30.30
C SER A 232 -16.92 39.24 -31.08
N GLN A 233 -15.85 39.94 -30.70
CA GLN A 233 -15.39 41.14 -31.41
C GLN A 233 -14.95 40.83 -32.85
N GLN A 234 -14.25 39.71 -33.06
CA GLN A 234 -13.84 39.26 -34.39
C GLN A 234 -15.04 38.94 -35.29
N VAL A 235 -16.08 38.29 -34.76
CA VAL A 235 -17.32 38.03 -35.49
C VAL A 235 -18.00 39.35 -35.88
N THR A 236 -18.04 40.33 -34.98
CA THR A 236 -18.58 41.66 -35.26
C THR A 236 -17.80 42.39 -36.35
N ALA A 237 -16.47 42.31 -36.31
CA ALA A 237 -15.60 42.87 -37.35
C ALA A 237 -15.84 42.19 -38.70
N MET A 238 -15.94 40.86 -38.73
CA MET A 238 -16.21 40.09 -39.94
C MET A 238 -17.59 40.42 -40.53
N GLN A 239 -18.62 40.62 -39.69
CA GLN A 239 -19.94 41.05 -40.12
C GLN A 239 -19.91 42.45 -40.76
N THR A 240 -19.10 43.35 -40.20
CA THR A 240 -18.90 44.70 -40.75
C THR A 240 -18.19 44.62 -42.11
N GLU A 241 -17.17 43.78 -42.23
CA GLU A 241 -16.44 43.56 -43.48
C GLU A 241 -17.35 42.96 -44.57
N VAL A 242 -18.18 41.96 -44.24
CA VAL A 242 -19.17 41.38 -45.16
C VAL A 242 -20.16 42.44 -45.63
N THR A 243 -20.63 43.31 -44.73
CA THR A 243 -21.55 44.40 -45.09
C THR A 243 -20.89 45.37 -46.05
N SER A 244 -19.64 45.75 -45.79
CA SER A 244 -18.86 46.62 -46.69
C SER A 244 -18.59 45.96 -48.04
N LEU A 245 -18.30 44.66 -48.06
CA LEU A 245 -18.07 43.91 -49.30
C LEU A 245 -19.35 43.86 -50.14
N ASN A 246 -20.50 43.64 -49.51
CA ASN A 246 -21.79 43.65 -50.18
C ASN A 246 -22.11 45.03 -50.79
N GLU A 247 -21.85 46.11 -50.06
CA GLU A 247 -22.01 47.47 -50.58
C GLU A 247 -21.12 47.72 -51.82
N LYS A 248 -19.86 47.26 -51.78
CA LYS A 248 -18.95 47.36 -52.94
C LYS A 248 -19.45 46.57 -54.15
N VAL A 249 -20.01 45.37 -53.92
CA VAL A 249 -20.62 44.57 -55.00
C VAL A 249 -21.78 45.31 -55.64
N VAL A 250 -22.70 45.86 -54.83
CA VAL A 250 -23.82 46.67 -55.33
C VAL A 250 -23.33 47.88 -56.13
N GLN A 251 -22.32 48.61 -55.63
CA GLN A 251 -21.74 49.74 -56.36
C GLN A 251 -21.09 49.31 -57.70
N GLN A 252 -20.46 48.14 -57.74
CA GLN A 252 -19.89 47.59 -58.97
C GLN A 252 -20.97 47.21 -59.99
N GLU A 253 -22.07 46.59 -59.52
CA GLU A 253 -23.22 46.26 -60.35
C GLU A 253 -23.86 47.53 -60.94
N GLU A 254 -24.07 48.56 -60.13
CA GLU A 254 -24.59 49.85 -60.62
C GLU A 254 -23.68 50.47 -61.68
N ARG A 255 -22.36 50.47 -61.47
CA ARG A 255 -21.40 50.97 -62.46
C ARG A 255 -21.49 50.20 -63.78
N THR A 256 -21.68 48.88 -63.69
CA THR A 256 -21.84 48.02 -64.86
C THR A 256 -23.13 48.33 -65.61
N GLN A 257 -24.26 48.46 -64.91
CA GLN A 257 -25.55 48.82 -65.52
C GLN A 257 -25.53 50.20 -66.17
N ARG A 258 -24.90 51.20 -65.53
CA ARG A 258 -24.72 52.53 -66.11
C ARG A 258 -23.85 52.48 -67.36
N PHE A 259 -22.78 51.69 -67.36
CA PHE A 259 -21.94 51.49 -68.53
C PHE A 259 -22.69 50.81 -69.68
N GLU A 260 -23.48 49.77 -69.40
CA GLU A 260 -24.33 49.12 -70.41
C GLU A 260 -25.36 50.10 -71.00
N THR A 261 -25.98 50.91 -70.14
CA THR A 261 -26.94 51.95 -70.58
C THR A 261 -26.25 52.98 -71.46
N PHE A 262 -25.08 53.47 -71.06
CA PHE A 262 -24.26 54.37 -71.85
C PHE A 262 -23.90 53.77 -73.22
N LEU A 263 -23.48 52.50 -73.27
CA LEU A 263 -23.19 51.82 -74.54
C LEU A 263 -24.41 51.73 -75.44
N ARG A 264 -25.60 51.47 -74.88
CA ARG A 264 -26.86 51.42 -75.63
C ARG A 264 -27.27 52.79 -76.17
N GLU A 265 -27.11 53.84 -75.38
CA GLU A 265 -27.36 55.22 -75.81
C GLU A 265 -26.37 55.65 -76.90
N LEU A 266 -25.08 55.33 -76.75
CA LEU A 266 -24.06 55.57 -77.76
C LEU A 266 -24.40 54.86 -79.08
N GLN A 267 -24.80 53.60 -79.01
CA GLN A 267 -25.24 52.83 -80.18
C GLN A 267 -26.45 53.48 -80.86
N THR A 268 -27.42 53.97 -80.09
CA THR A 268 -28.63 54.62 -80.61
C THR A 268 -28.30 55.95 -81.30
N LEU A 269 -27.43 56.76 -80.71
CA LEU A 269 -26.97 58.03 -81.31
C LEU A 269 -26.21 57.80 -82.61
N LEU A 270 -25.31 56.81 -82.64
CA LEU A 270 -24.60 56.42 -83.85
C LEU A 270 -25.58 55.96 -84.93
N ALA A 271 -26.54 55.09 -84.60
CA ALA A 271 -27.55 54.63 -85.56
C ALA A 271 -28.35 55.80 -86.16
N ASN A 272 -28.81 56.74 -85.34
CA ASN A 272 -29.55 57.92 -85.81
C ASN A 272 -28.71 58.82 -86.74
N LEU A 273 -27.41 58.99 -86.47
CA LEU A 273 -26.53 59.77 -87.36
C LEU A 273 -26.40 59.14 -88.76
N PHE A 274 -26.41 57.80 -88.85
CA PHE A 274 -26.31 57.10 -90.13
C PHE A 274 -27.65 56.97 -90.87
N THR A 275 -28.78 56.91 -90.18
CA THR A 275 -30.11 56.82 -90.84
C THR A 275 -30.58 58.15 -91.42
N THR A 276 -30.26 59.29 -90.78
CA THR A 276 -30.71 60.63 -91.22
C THR A 276 -30.09 61.07 -92.56
N GLN A 277 -29.00 60.44 -93.01
CA GLN A 277 -28.37 60.71 -94.32
C GLN A 277 -29.04 59.95 -95.49
N GLY A 278 -29.96 59.02 -95.23
CA GLY A 278 -30.61 58.19 -96.26
C GLY A 278 -31.90 58.76 -96.85
N GLU A 279 -32.54 59.75 -96.20
CA GLU A 279 -33.86 60.30 -96.60
C GLU A 279 -33.77 61.63 -97.38
N THR A 280 -32.68 61.87 -98.11
CA THR A 280 -32.61 62.94 -99.12
C THR A 280 -32.35 62.35 -100.50
N LYS A 281 -33.37 61.72 -101.08
CA LYS A 281 -33.48 61.54 -102.53
C LYS A 281 -34.91 61.30 -102.99
#